data_AF-A0A1H7MUF9-F1
#
_entry.id   AF-A0A1H7MUF9-F1
#
_cell.length_a   1.000
_cell.length_b   1.000
_cell.length_c   1.000
_cell.angle_alpha   90.00
_cell.angle_beta   90.00
_cell.angle_gamma   90.00
#
_symmetry.space_group_name_H-M   'P 1'
#
loop_
_entity.id
_entity.type
_entity.pdbx_description
1 polymer ?
#
loop_
_entity_poly.entity_id
_entity_poly.type
_entity_poly.pdbx_seq_one_letter_code
_entity_poly.pdbx_strand_id
1 'polypeptide(L)'
;MLRAISKKQFDAYCYVRQPIVRVYSREIAWFEAVNRKLLAFIVFDCTDSDFGHIILGRDSRKLFRCISVSGNFFATSEEAYADLETAIIPFINDGQDFYPQGDEVVPPHEIFSPFVKEEKQHPYFKMLANEERFEAARNLIKEIAYSFVDVDGNYIQQFQSDGFDARLWELYLYVYLYNAGFEFIRDEVEIGPDGQVRSVFLTPSTTPTIKTVKSEQHTYKHKTIPSKFFKQPNSENVSAVLYSNAATITTFNRMGKLAGLGSRDIKMIRQGMKAHPDPSSFHPIPFAADVDDPDYEEAWGDSIVMYHNPDALHPVDPFPDISHIIYDEATDEFSAILNPNEIFSSVTFVLVPTAAED
;
A
#
# COMPACT_ATOMS: atom_id res chain seq x y z
N MET A 1 -22.16 11.02 -16.36
CA MET A 1 -22.63 9.62 -16.40
C MET A 1 -21.77 8.81 -15.44
N LEU A 2 -22.38 7.89 -14.71
CA LEU A 2 -21.71 6.96 -13.80
C LEU A 2 -21.00 5.87 -14.62
N ARG A 3 -19.78 5.49 -14.24
CA ARG A 3 -18.98 4.47 -14.91
C ARG A 3 -18.44 3.48 -13.89
N ALA A 4 -18.64 2.18 -14.11
CA ALA A 4 -18.05 1.14 -13.29
C ALA A 4 -16.51 1.16 -13.37
N ILE A 5 -15.87 0.92 -12.24
CA ILE A 5 -14.41 0.81 -12.10
C ILE A 5 -14.06 -0.41 -11.25
N SER A 6 -12.84 -0.90 -11.40
CA SER A 6 -12.33 -1.99 -10.56
C SER A 6 -12.08 -1.50 -9.12
N LYS A 7 -12.07 -2.45 -8.17
CA LYS A 7 -11.67 -2.19 -6.79
C LYS A 7 -10.28 -1.55 -6.71
N LYS A 8 -9.30 -1.99 -7.51
CA LYS A 8 -7.96 -1.40 -7.58
C LYS A 8 -7.98 0.08 -7.99
N GLN A 9 -8.79 0.43 -8.98
CA GLN A 9 -8.96 1.81 -9.41
C GLN A 9 -9.61 2.67 -8.32
N PHE A 10 -10.60 2.14 -7.59
CA PHE A 10 -11.25 2.84 -6.49
C PHE A 10 -10.32 3.01 -5.28
N ASP A 11 -9.64 1.93 -4.86
CA ASP A 11 -8.77 1.90 -3.68
C ASP A 11 -7.60 2.89 -3.79
N ALA A 12 -7.13 3.17 -5.01
CA ALA A 12 -6.07 4.14 -5.27
C ALA A 12 -6.40 5.60 -4.88
N TYR A 13 -7.68 5.89 -4.59
CA TYR A 13 -8.14 7.21 -4.14
C TYR A 13 -8.66 7.23 -2.69
N CYS A 14 -8.83 6.06 -2.07
CA CYS A 14 -9.58 5.90 -0.83
C CYS A 14 -8.70 5.35 0.29
N TYR A 15 -7.96 6.25 0.95
CA TYR A 15 -7.05 5.99 2.07
C TYR A 15 -7.57 6.46 3.44
N VAL A 16 -8.89 6.72 3.55
CA VAL A 16 -9.53 7.24 4.78
C VAL A 16 -10.62 6.32 5.35
N ARG A 17 -10.77 5.11 4.81
CA ARG A 17 -11.74 4.14 5.33
C ARG A 17 -11.26 3.61 6.67
N GLN A 18 -12.14 3.67 7.66
CA GLN A 18 -11.89 3.08 8.97
C GLN A 18 -11.93 1.55 8.85
N PRO A 19 -10.91 0.80 9.30
CA PRO A 19 -10.87 -0.65 9.22
C PRO A 19 -12.10 -1.34 9.81
N ILE A 20 -12.65 -0.79 10.91
CA ILE A 20 -13.85 -1.31 11.56
C ILE A 20 -15.08 -1.42 10.65
N VAL A 21 -15.17 -0.57 9.61
CA VAL A 21 -16.30 -0.61 8.65
C VAL A 21 -16.32 -1.94 7.88
N ARG A 22 -15.15 -2.53 7.61
CA ARG A 22 -15.04 -3.82 6.90
C ARG A 22 -15.59 -5.01 7.69
N VAL A 23 -15.83 -4.84 8.99
CA VAL A 23 -16.41 -5.87 9.86
C VAL A 23 -17.92 -5.96 9.66
N TYR A 24 -18.59 -4.82 9.46
CA TYR A 24 -20.05 -4.73 9.35
C TYR A 24 -20.52 -4.68 7.91
N SER A 25 -19.67 -4.29 6.96
CA SER A 25 -20.09 -4.11 5.58
C SER A 25 -19.06 -4.58 4.56
N ARG A 26 -19.56 -4.91 3.36
CA ARG A 26 -18.74 -5.35 2.22
C ARG A 26 -19.02 -4.48 1.02
N GLU A 27 -17.98 -3.87 0.47
CA GLU A 27 -18.05 -3.18 -0.82
C GLU A 27 -18.14 -4.24 -1.93
N ILE A 28 -19.13 -4.13 -2.82
CA ILE A 28 -19.38 -5.14 -3.87
C ILE A 28 -19.22 -4.61 -5.29
N ALA A 29 -19.38 -3.30 -5.50
CA ALA A 29 -19.25 -2.66 -6.81
C ALA A 29 -18.82 -1.20 -6.65
N TRP A 30 -17.97 -0.71 -7.54
CA TRP A 30 -17.35 0.61 -7.47
C TRP A 30 -17.53 1.40 -8.75
N PHE A 31 -17.66 2.71 -8.62
CA PHE A 31 -18.01 3.61 -9.72
C PHE A 31 -17.27 4.95 -9.61
N GLU A 32 -17.11 5.62 -10.75
CA GLU A 32 -16.69 7.01 -10.85
C GLU A 32 -17.70 7.84 -11.66
N ALA A 33 -17.72 9.14 -11.41
CA ALA A 33 -18.39 10.10 -12.28
C ALA A 33 -17.56 11.38 -12.47
N VAL A 34 -17.85 12.10 -13.56
CA VAL A 34 -17.25 13.41 -13.89
C VAL A 34 -15.71 13.36 -13.88
N ASN A 35 -15.12 12.43 -14.64
CA ASN A 35 -13.66 12.22 -14.72
C ASN A 35 -13.01 12.05 -13.34
N ARG A 36 -13.58 11.18 -12.50
CA ARG A 36 -13.11 10.88 -11.14
C ARG A 36 -13.14 12.08 -10.19
N LYS A 37 -14.11 12.99 -10.34
CA LYS A 37 -14.42 13.99 -9.29
C LYS A 37 -15.32 13.41 -8.21
N LEU A 38 -16.14 12.44 -8.58
CA LEU A 38 -17.00 11.69 -7.67
C LEU A 38 -16.64 10.21 -7.77
N LEU A 39 -16.64 9.55 -6.63
CA LEU A 39 -16.58 8.10 -6.53
C LEU A 39 -17.85 7.61 -5.83
N ALA A 40 -18.27 6.39 -6.13
CA ALA A 40 -19.36 5.77 -5.43
C ALA A 40 -19.15 4.26 -5.33
N PHE A 41 -19.83 3.62 -4.41
CA PHE A 41 -19.82 2.17 -4.29
C PHE A 41 -21.14 1.64 -3.73
N ILE A 42 -21.48 0.42 -4.14
CA ILE A 42 -22.54 -0.36 -3.50
C ILE A 42 -21.92 -1.13 -2.33
N VAL A 43 -22.64 -1.11 -1.22
CA VAL A 43 -22.25 -1.77 0.02
C VAL A 43 -23.32 -2.76 0.43
N PHE A 44 -22.90 -3.93 0.90
CA PHE A 44 -23.75 -4.94 1.53
C PHE A 44 -23.56 -4.86 3.04
N ASP A 45 -24.63 -4.60 3.79
CA ASP A 45 -24.63 -4.65 5.25
C ASP A 45 -24.72 -6.11 5.71
N CYS A 46 -23.73 -6.55 6.48
CA CYS A 46 -23.67 -7.92 7.00
C CYS A 46 -24.55 -8.14 8.23
N THR A 47 -25.15 -7.07 8.79
CA THR A 47 -25.94 -7.09 10.02
C THR A 47 -27.37 -7.55 9.76
N ASP A 48 -28.02 -7.00 8.74
CA ASP A 48 -29.40 -7.28 8.33
C ASP A 48 -29.54 -7.70 6.86
N SER A 49 -28.41 -7.86 6.14
CA SER A 49 -28.35 -8.45 4.80
C SER A 49 -29.06 -7.64 3.72
N ASP A 50 -28.99 -6.31 3.82
CA ASP A 50 -29.46 -5.40 2.80
C ASP A 50 -28.31 -4.67 2.09
N PHE A 51 -28.67 -3.91 1.05
CA PHE A 51 -27.74 -3.18 0.20
C PHE A 51 -28.00 -1.69 0.29
N GLY A 52 -26.92 -0.91 0.32
CA GLY A 52 -26.95 0.54 0.23
C GLY A 52 -25.90 1.06 -0.75
N HIS A 53 -25.80 2.38 -0.84
CA HIS A 53 -24.74 3.02 -1.61
C HIS A 53 -24.16 4.22 -0.86
N ILE A 54 -22.91 4.52 -1.19
CA ILE A 54 -22.19 5.66 -0.64
C ILE A 54 -21.60 6.44 -1.80
N ILE A 55 -21.74 7.77 -1.75
CA ILE A 55 -21.14 8.71 -2.70
C ILE A 55 -20.05 9.47 -1.97
N LEU A 56 -18.88 9.53 -2.61
CA LEU A 56 -17.71 10.25 -2.14
C LEU A 56 -17.40 11.44 -3.06
N GLY A 57 -17.07 12.57 -2.44
CA GLY A 57 -16.55 13.75 -3.11
C GLY A 57 -15.23 14.18 -2.49
N ARG A 58 -14.43 14.96 -3.22
CA ARG A 58 -13.19 15.50 -2.67
C ARG A 58 -13.50 16.58 -1.63
N ASP A 59 -12.89 16.51 -0.46
CA ASP A 59 -12.92 17.59 0.53
C ASP A 59 -11.92 18.71 0.18
N SER A 60 -11.81 19.74 1.02
CA SER A 60 -10.86 20.84 0.78
C SER A 60 -9.38 20.43 0.90
N ARG A 61 -9.09 19.26 1.50
CA ARG A 61 -7.78 18.60 1.55
C ARG A 61 -7.56 17.63 0.38
N LYS A 62 -8.48 17.60 -0.59
CA LYS A 62 -8.47 16.74 -1.78
C LYS A 62 -8.69 15.25 -1.48
N LEU A 63 -9.10 14.87 -0.27
CA LEU A 63 -9.45 13.50 0.09
C LEU A 63 -10.85 13.15 -0.36
N PHE A 64 -11.07 11.95 -0.88
CA PHE A 64 -12.41 11.44 -1.08
C PHE A 64 -13.05 11.10 0.25
N ARG A 65 -14.12 11.81 0.61
CA ARG A 65 -14.89 11.60 1.84
C ARG A 65 -16.37 11.43 1.52
N CYS A 66 -17.08 10.78 2.43
CA CYS A 66 -18.51 10.54 2.31
C CYS A 66 -19.28 11.86 2.25
N ILE A 67 -20.01 12.08 1.17
CA ILE A 67 -20.89 13.26 0.98
C ILE A 67 -22.38 12.87 0.96
N SER A 68 -22.66 11.58 0.73
CA SER A 68 -24.01 11.03 0.76
C SER A 68 -23.98 9.54 1.09
N VAL A 69 -24.97 9.11 1.86
CA VAL A 69 -25.27 7.70 2.14
C VAL A 69 -26.71 7.46 1.68
N SER A 70 -27.00 6.29 1.12
CA SER A 70 -28.35 5.91 0.72
C SER A 70 -29.34 6.09 1.88
N GLY A 71 -30.43 6.81 1.62
CA GLY A 71 -31.49 7.03 2.61
C GLY A 71 -32.44 5.82 2.77
N ASN A 72 -32.41 4.91 1.79
CA ASN A 72 -33.12 3.64 1.80
C ASN A 72 -32.11 2.49 1.65
N PHE A 73 -32.49 1.32 2.11
CA PHE A 73 -31.75 0.08 1.93
C PHE A 73 -32.59 -0.92 1.15
N PHE A 74 -31.92 -1.77 0.39
CA PHE A 74 -32.53 -2.56 -0.68
C PHE A 74 -32.25 -4.05 -0.51
N ALA A 75 -33.15 -4.90 -1.00
CA ALA A 75 -32.97 -6.35 -0.90
C ALA A 75 -31.93 -6.87 -1.91
N THR A 76 -31.64 -6.11 -2.96
CA THR A 76 -30.73 -6.50 -4.04
C THR A 76 -29.73 -5.39 -4.39
N SER A 77 -28.57 -5.78 -4.92
CA SER A 77 -27.54 -4.84 -5.37
C SER A 77 -27.98 -4.00 -6.56
N GLU A 78 -28.86 -4.55 -7.40
CA GLU A 78 -29.42 -3.93 -8.59
C GLU A 78 -30.37 -2.79 -8.24
N GLU A 79 -31.18 -2.97 -7.21
CA GLU A 79 -32.05 -1.91 -6.67
C GLU A 79 -31.21 -0.78 -6.05
N ALA A 80 -30.17 -1.12 -5.27
CA ALA A 80 -29.25 -0.13 -4.72
C ALA A 80 -28.50 0.64 -5.82
N TYR A 81 -28.14 -0.04 -6.92
CA TYR A 81 -27.53 0.59 -8.08
C TYR A 81 -28.49 1.56 -8.79
N ALA A 82 -29.75 1.17 -9.01
CA ALA A 82 -30.76 2.04 -9.62
C ALA A 82 -31.03 3.29 -8.77
N ASP A 83 -31.01 3.17 -7.44
CA ASP A 83 -31.10 4.32 -6.54
C ASP A 83 -29.85 5.21 -6.64
N LEU A 84 -28.65 4.62 -6.66
CA LEU A 84 -27.38 5.35 -6.85
C LEU A 84 -27.38 6.17 -8.15
N GLU A 85 -27.85 5.59 -9.26
CA GLU A 85 -27.93 6.30 -10.55
C GLU A 85 -28.78 7.57 -10.47
N THR A 86 -29.80 7.58 -9.60
CA THR A 86 -30.64 8.75 -9.35
C THR A 86 -29.99 9.70 -8.33
N ALA A 87 -29.49 9.15 -7.22
CA ALA A 87 -28.94 9.89 -6.09
C ALA A 87 -27.67 10.69 -6.43
N ILE A 88 -26.89 10.24 -7.43
CA ILE A 88 -25.66 10.94 -7.83
C ILE A 88 -25.91 12.15 -8.75
N ILE A 89 -27.08 12.25 -9.39
CA ILE A 89 -27.40 13.30 -10.38
C ILE A 89 -27.22 14.73 -9.84
N PRO A 90 -27.67 15.06 -8.61
CA PRO A 90 -27.46 16.39 -8.05
C PRO A 90 -25.98 16.76 -7.95
N PHE A 91 -25.13 15.83 -7.52
CA PHE A 91 -23.68 16.04 -7.38
C PHE A 91 -22.97 16.13 -8.74
N ILE A 92 -23.45 15.44 -9.77
CA ILE A 92 -22.92 15.59 -11.14
C ILE A 92 -23.17 17.01 -11.67
N ASN A 93 -24.29 17.62 -11.27
CA ASN A 93 -24.80 18.86 -11.85
C ASN A 93 -24.53 20.11 -11.00
N ASP A 94 -24.00 19.98 -9.78
CA ASP A 94 -23.78 21.11 -8.88
C ASP A 94 -22.58 21.99 -9.28
N GLY A 95 -21.69 21.48 -10.13
CA GLY A 95 -20.48 22.17 -10.58
C GLY A 95 -19.43 22.34 -9.49
N GLN A 96 -19.55 21.65 -8.36
CA GLN A 96 -18.61 21.74 -7.24
C GLN A 96 -17.39 20.87 -7.49
N ASP A 97 -16.22 21.41 -7.14
CA ASP A 97 -14.95 20.67 -7.15
C ASP A 97 -14.63 20.07 -5.78
N PHE A 98 -15.18 20.66 -4.71
CA PHE A 98 -14.89 20.29 -3.32
C PHE A 98 -16.14 20.30 -2.44
N TYR A 99 -16.17 19.42 -1.46
CA TYR A 99 -17.24 19.21 -0.49
C TYR A 99 -16.67 19.29 0.94
N PRO A 100 -16.52 20.50 1.50
CA PRO A 100 -15.91 20.69 2.81
C PRO A 100 -16.68 19.96 3.93
N GLN A 101 -15.96 19.38 4.89
CA GLN A 101 -16.52 18.62 6.01
C GLN A 101 -16.52 19.39 7.34
N GLY A 102 -15.76 20.49 7.41
CA GLY A 102 -15.64 21.36 8.58
C GLY A 102 -14.48 21.02 9.52
N ASP A 103 -13.77 19.91 9.31
CA ASP A 103 -12.63 19.44 10.11
C ASP A 103 -11.27 19.63 9.40
N GLU A 104 -11.27 20.24 8.21
CA GLU A 104 -10.07 20.45 7.39
C GLU A 104 -9.22 21.63 7.86
N VAL A 105 -8.57 21.46 9.02
CA VAL A 105 -7.75 22.49 9.65
C VAL A 105 -6.32 22.59 9.09
N VAL A 106 -5.91 21.64 8.23
CA VAL A 106 -4.58 21.62 7.59
C VAL A 106 -4.70 21.61 6.06
N PRO A 107 -3.77 22.27 5.33
CA PRO A 107 -3.77 22.25 3.88
C PRO A 107 -3.45 20.85 3.32
N PRO A 108 -3.81 20.58 2.04
CA PRO A 108 -3.43 19.33 1.38
C PRO A 108 -1.92 19.19 1.29
N HIS A 109 -1.43 17.96 1.43
CA HIS A 109 -0.02 17.64 1.23
C HIS A 109 0.33 17.61 -0.26
N GLU A 110 0.70 18.77 -0.79
CA GLU A 110 1.20 18.91 -2.16
C GLU A 110 2.64 18.41 -2.29
N ILE A 111 2.85 17.10 -2.17
CA ILE A 111 4.17 16.46 -2.09
C ILE A 111 5.11 16.79 -3.26
N PHE A 112 4.56 17.09 -4.44
CA PHE A 112 5.31 17.46 -5.65
C PHE A 112 5.42 18.98 -5.88
N SER A 113 4.79 19.82 -5.06
CA SER A 113 5.00 21.27 -5.13
C SER A 113 6.43 21.58 -4.69
N PRO A 114 7.22 22.37 -5.45
CA PRO A 114 8.60 22.65 -5.10
C PRO A 114 8.75 23.26 -3.70
N PHE A 115 9.41 22.52 -2.81
CA PHE A 115 9.75 22.95 -1.45
C PHE A 115 11.26 23.11 -1.31
N VAL A 116 12.03 22.20 -1.92
CA VAL A 116 13.49 22.25 -1.99
C VAL A 116 13.92 22.84 -3.34
N LYS A 117 14.95 23.69 -3.32
CA LYS A 117 15.57 24.25 -4.55
C LYS A 117 16.04 23.12 -5.47
N GLU A 118 15.85 23.29 -6.77
CA GLU A 118 16.08 22.26 -7.79
C GLU A 118 17.49 21.63 -7.73
N GLU A 119 18.53 22.40 -7.40
CA GLU A 119 19.90 21.91 -7.33
C GLU A 119 20.13 20.98 -6.13
N LYS A 120 19.29 21.08 -5.10
CA LYS A 120 19.29 20.24 -3.90
C LYS A 120 18.27 19.10 -3.98
N GLN A 121 17.50 19.01 -5.05
CA GLN A 121 16.53 17.95 -5.21
C GLN A 121 17.19 16.62 -5.55
N HIS A 122 16.70 15.55 -4.95
CA HIS A 122 17.18 14.20 -5.22
C HIS A 122 16.99 13.83 -6.70
N PRO A 123 17.96 13.17 -7.36
CA PRO A 123 17.83 12.79 -8.77
C PRO A 123 16.56 11.97 -9.05
N TYR A 124 16.22 11.00 -8.19
CA TYR A 124 15.03 10.18 -8.37
C TYR A 124 13.72 10.94 -8.11
N PHE A 125 13.73 11.94 -7.22
CA PHE A 125 12.58 12.83 -7.07
C PHE A 125 12.34 13.60 -8.37
N LYS A 126 13.40 14.16 -8.98
CA LYS A 126 13.29 14.86 -10.27
C LYS A 126 12.76 13.97 -11.39
N MET A 127 13.22 12.71 -11.45
CA MET A 127 12.72 11.73 -12.41
C MET A 127 11.23 11.45 -12.18
N LEU A 128 10.82 11.15 -10.95
CA LEU A 128 9.44 10.90 -10.58
C LEU A 128 8.52 12.11 -10.88
N ALA A 129 8.99 13.31 -10.56
CA ALA A 129 8.22 14.54 -10.71
C ALA A 129 8.02 14.95 -12.18
N ASN A 130 9.04 14.76 -13.02
CA ASN A 130 9.08 15.39 -14.35
C ASN A 130 8.99 14.42 -15.53
N GLU A 131 9.35 13.15 -15.37
CA GLU A 131 9.35 12.22 -16.50
C GLU A 131 7.96 11.61 -16.73
N GLU A 132 7.54 11.56 -17.99
CA GLU A 132 6.25 10.98 -18.41
C GLU A 132 6.15 9.50 -18.04
N ARG A 133 7.25 8.76 -18.14
CA ARG A 133 7.29 7.32 -17.84
C ARG A 133 6.91 6.98 -16.39
N PHE A 134 6.92 7.96 -15.47
CA PHE A 134 6.53 7.80 -14.07
C PHE A 134 5.22 8.51 -13.71
N GLU A 135 4.43 8.91 -14.70
CA GLU A 135 3.14 9.56 -14.48
C GLU A 135 2.23 8.76 -13.53
N ALA A 136 2.12 7.45 -13.75
CA ALA A 136 1.26 6.61 -12.93
C ALA A 136 1.72 6.58 -11.46
N ALA A 137 3.04 6.46 -11.22
CA ALA A 137 3.61 6.55 -9.87
C ALA A 137 3.35 7.91 -9.23
N ARG A 138 3.60 9.00 -9.97
CA ARG A 138 3.43 10.37 -9.50
C ARG A 138 1.99 10.64 -9.10
N ASN A 139 1.03 10.25 -9.92
CA ASN A 139 -0.39 10.44 -9.64
C ASN A 139 -0.83 9.60 -8.44
N LEU A 140 -0.39 8.34 -8.33
CA LEU A 140 -0.70 7.48 -7.18
C LEU A 140 -0.10 8.03 -5.87
N ILE A 141 1.18 8.39 -5.87
CA ILE A 141 1.87 8.97 -4.70
C ILE A 141 1.16 10.25 -4.25
N LYS A 142 0.67 11.06 -5.19
CA LYS A 142 -0.09 12.28 -4.88
C LYS A 142 -1.38 11.96 -4.12
N GLU A 143 -2.15 10.96 -4.56
CA GLU A 143 -3.39 10.56 -3.88
C GLU A 143 -3.12 10.00 -2.47
N ILE A 144 -2.06 9.19 -2.31
CA ILE A 144 -1.65 8.67 -1.00
C ILE A 144 -1.20 9.82 -0.07
N ALA A 145 -0.42 10.78 -0.61
CA ALA A 145 0.13 11.86 0.20
C ALA A 145 -0.94 12.72 0.87
N TYR A 146 -2.10 12.91 0.24
CA TYR A 146 -3.22 13.67 0.83
C TYR A 146 -3.74 13.08 2.14
N SER A 147 -3.69 11.75 2.31
CA SER A 147 -4.13 11.06 3.53
C SER A 147 -3.02 10.84 4.55
N PHE A 148 -1.77 10.93 4.08
CA PHE A 148 -0.62 10.88 4.95
C PHE A 148 -0.62 12.09 5.90
N VAL A 149 -0.27 11.88 7.18
CA VAL A 149 -0.18 12.95 8.18
C VAL A 149 1.29 13.09 8.58
N ASP A 150 1.85 14.28 8.34
CA ASP A 150 3.25 14.64 8.60
C ASP A 150 3.35 15.19 10.02
N VAL A 151 3.78 14.34 10.95
CA VAL A 151 3.85 14.66 12.38
C VAL A 151 4.94 15.70 12.66
N ASP A 152 6.09 15.55 12.01
CA ASP A 152 7.28 16.38 12.26
C ASP A 152 7.34 17.63 11.37
N GLY A 153 6.47 17.72 10.36
CA GLY A 153 6.43 18.81 9.38
C GLY A 153 7.62 18.84 8.41
N ASN A 154 8.40 17.75 8.34
CA ASN A 154 9.62 17.66 7.54
C ASN A 154 9.51 16.67 6.37
N TYR A 155 8.38 15.98 6.23
CA TYR A 155 8.22 14.86 5.31
C TYR A 155 8.42 15.31 3.86
N ILE A 156 7.75 16.39 3.43
CA ILE A 156 7.85 16.91 2.05
C ILE A 156 9.29 17.35 1.74
N GLN A 157 9.95 18.05 2.68
CA GLN A 157 11.33 18.47 2.49
C GLN A 157 12.27 17.27 2.29
N GLN A 158 12.13 16.23 3.12
CA GLN A 158 12.95 15.03 3.05
C GLN A 158 12.65 14.21 1.79
N PHE A 159 11.38 14.12 1.39
CA PHE A 159 10.95 13.43 0.18
C PHE A 159 11.56 14.11 -1.07
N GLN A 160 11.77 15.42 -1.07
CA GLN A 160 12.37 16.11 -2.21
C GLN A 160 13.92 16.08 -2.21
N SER A 161 14.57 15.70 -1.10
CA SER A 161 16.02 15.81 -0.90
C SER A 161 16.65 14.47 -0.46
N ASP A 162 17.65 14.49 0.43
CA ASP A 162 18.46 13.31 0.77
C ASP A 162 17.68 12.19 1.50
N GLY A 163 16.43 12.45 1.91
CA GLY A 163 15.54 11.48 2.54
C GLY A 163 14.66 10.68 1.57
N PHE A 164 14.78 10.88 0.26
CA PHE A 164 13.84 10.35 -0.74
C PHE A 164 13.50 8.87 -0.56
N ASP A 165 14.49 7.98 -0.52
CA ASP A 165 14.26 6.53 -0.44
C ASP A 165 13.59 6.13 0.88
N ALA A 166 13.98 6.75 1.99
CA ALA A 166 13.41 6.48 3.31
C ALA A 166 11.94 6.96 3.39
N ARG A 167 11.62 8.12 2.81
CA ARG A 167 10.25 8.65 2.78
C ARG A 167 9.37 7.86 1.81
N LEU A 168 9.93 7.38 0.68
CA LEU A 168 9.22 6.49 -0.25
C LEU A 168 8.89 5.15 0.41
N TRP A 169 9.82 4.59 1.19
CA TRP A 169 9.57 3.38 2.00
C TRP A 169 8.48 3.58 3.04
N GLU A 170 8.49 4.70 3.75
CA GLU A 170 7.45 5.04 4.71
C GLU A 170 6.07 5.15 4.05
N LEU A 171 5.98 5.74 2.85
CA LEU A 171 4.74 5.80 2.08
C LEU A 171 4.26 4.41 1.66
N TYR A 172 5.19 3.53 1.25
CA TYR A 172 4.90 2.16 0.89
C TYR A 172 4.32 1.38 2.09
N LEU A 173 4.97 1.49 3.25
CA LEU A 173 4.49 0.89 4.49
C LEU A 173 3.13 1.43 4.90
N TYR A 174 2.91 2.75 4.79
CA TYR A 174 1.63 3.37 5.08
C TYR A 174 0.50 2.72 4.25
N VAL A 175 0.72 2.55 2.94
CA VAL A 175 -0.27 1.93 2.05
C VAL A 175 -0.48 0.45 2.37
N TYR A 176 0.60 -0.30 2.60
CA TYR A 176 0.49 -1.71 2.97
C TYR A 176 -0.30 -1.90 4.26
N LEU A 177 0.08 -1.20 5.33
CA LEU A 177 -0.57 -1.30 6.64
C LEU A 177 -2.05 -0.91 6.57
N TYR A 178 -2.36 0.17 5.85
CA TYR A 178 -3.75 0.57 5.60
C TYR A 178 -4.54 -0.52 4.85
N ASN A 179 -3.95 -1.14 3.83
CA ASN A 179 -4.62 -2.19 3.06
C ASN A 179 -4.84 -3.46 3.89
N ALA A 180 -3.85 -3.83 4.70
CA ALA A 180 -3.93 -4.94 5.65
C ALA A 180 -4.92 -4.68 6.81
N GLY A 181 -5.48 -3.46 6.92
CA GLY A 181 -6.53 -3.12 7.87
C GLY A 181 -6.01 -2.66 9.22
N PHE A 182 -4.74 -2.24 9.31
CA PHE A 182 -4.19 -1.66 10.52
C PHE A 182 -4.65 -0.21 10.72
N GLU A 183 -4.85 0.16 11.98
CA GLU A 183 -5.08 1.54 12.39
C GLU A 183 -3.77 2.19 12.84
N PHE A 184 -3.57 3.45 12.49
CA PHE A 184 -2.41 4.23 12.90
C PHE A 184 -2.73 4.99 14.19
N ILE A 185 -2.27 4.47 15.32
CA ILE A 185 -2.37 5.15 16.62
C ILE A 185 -1.19 6.11 16.74
N ARG A 186 -1.48 7.41 16.95
CA ARG A 186 -0.49 8.49 16.97
C ARG A 186 -0.37 9.21 18.33
N ASP A 187 -1.32 8.98 19.22
CA ASP A 187 -1.31 9.46 20.60
C ASP A 187 -0.73 8.38 21.53
N GLU A 188 -0.38 8.76 22.78
CA GLU A 188 0.14 7.82 23.78
C GLU A 188 -0.78 6.59 23.89
N VAL A 189 -0.18 5.41 23.73
CA VAL A 189 -0.86 4.13 23.89
C VAL A 189 -1.29 4.02 25.34
N GLU A 190 -2.59 4.15 25.63
CA GLU A 190 -3.15 3.57 26.84
C GLU A 190 -3.02 2.05 26.69
N ILE A 191 -1.98 1.49 27.30
CA ILE A 191 -1.82 0.05 27.44
C ILE A 191 -2.99 -0.43 28.29
N GLY A 192 -3.96 -1.10 27.66
CA GLY A 192 -5.06 -1.75 28.36
C GLY A 192 -4.52 -2.72 29.43
N PRO A 193 -5.24 -2.96 30.54
CA PRO A 193 -4.76 -3.73 31.69
C PRO A 193 -4.29 -5.17 31.39
N ASP A 194 -4.60 -5.69 30.20
CA ASP A 194 -4.47 -7.07 29.78
C ASP A 194 -3.58 -7.29 28.54
N GLY A 195 -3.06 -6.24 27.89
CA GLY A 195 -1.92 -6.31 26.96
C GLY A 195 -1.99 -7.30 25.78
N GLN A 196 -3.19 -7.76 25.38
CA GLN A 196 -3.35 -8.78 24.33
C GLN A 196 -4.12 -8.25 23.12
N VAL A 197 -3.53 -8.44 21.94
CA VAL A 197 -4.27 -8.65 20.67
C VAL A 197 -4.39 -10.17 20.49
N ARG A 198 -5.57 -10.65 20.06
CA ARG A 198 -5.88 -12.08 19.94
C ARG A 198 -5.95 -12.48 18.46
N SER A 199 -5.17 -13.47 18.01
CA SER A 199 -5.72 -14.64 17.28
C SER A 199 -4.72 -15.74 16.86
N VAL A 200 -5.12 -16.98 17.15
CA VAL A 200 -5.16 -18.24 16.34
C VAL A 200 -3.91 -18.73 15.57
N PHE A 201 -3.52 -19.98 15.91
CA PHE A 201 -2.38 -20.75 15.37
C PHE A 201 -2.74 -21.62 14.16
N LEU A 202 -1.78 -21.80 13.23
CA LEU A 202 -1.69 -22.94 12.31
C LEU A 202 -0.22 -23.38 12.14
N THR A 203 0.02 -24.70 12.23
CA THR A 203 1.26 -25.43 11.83
C THR A 203 1.06 -25.99 10.40
N PRO A 204 2.04 -26.48 9.58
CA PRO A 204 3.28 -27.21 9.94
C PRO A 204 4.53 -27.16 8.97
N SER A 205 5.62 -27.76 9.47
CA SER A 205 6.68 -28.63 8.89
C SER A 205 7.52 -28.35 7.62
N THR A 206 8.81 -28.64 7.84
CA THR A 206 9.98 -28.98 6.97
C THR A 206 10.74 -27.87 6.28
N THR A 207 11.84 -27.49 6.93
CA THR A 207 12.84 -26.51 6.53
C THR A 207 14.06 -27.20 5.90
N PRO A 208 14.68 -26.62 4.85
CA PRO A 208 16.00 -27.03 4.42
C PRO A 208 17.12 -26.25 5.15
N THR A 209 18.26 -26.91 5.36
CA THR A 209 19.36 -26.42 6.21
C THR A 209 20.19 -25.34 5.48
N ILE A 210 20.08 -24.08 5.93
CA ILE A 210 21.02 -23.00 5.59
C ILE A 210 22.28 -23.19 6.43
N LYS A 211 23.46 -23.17 5.81
CA LYS A 211 24.74 -23.23 6.53
C LYS A 211 25.06 -21.85 7.11
N THR A 212 24.59 -21.58 8.33
CA THR A 212 24.83 -20.32 9.05
C THR A 212 26.33 -20.14 9.34
N VAL A 213 26.95 -19.11 8.75
CA VAL A 213 28.31 -18.69 9.15
C VAL A 213 28.18 -17.65 10.24
N LYS A 214 28.60 -18.00 11.46
CA LYS A 214 28.58 -17.08 12.61
C LYS A 214 29.60 -15.96 12.36
N SER A 215 29.11 -14.74 12.21
CA SER A 215 29.92 -13.51 12.22
C SER A 215 29.55 -12.67 13.42
N GLU A 216 30.53 -11.97 13.99
CA GLU A 216 30.30 -11.02 15.09
C GLU A 216 30.12 -9.59 14.59
N GLN A 217 30.57 -9.29 13.36
CA GLN A 217 30.46 -7.95 12.78
C GLN A 217 30.37 -7.98 11.25
N HIS A 218 29.82 -6.91 10.69
CA HIS A 218 29.81 -6.63 9.25
C HIS A 218 30.58 -5.34 8.99
N THR A 219 31.52 -5.36 8.04
CA THR A 219 32.29 -4.17 7.66
C THR A 219 32.06 -3.86 6.19
N TYR A 220 31.65 -2.63 5.91
CA TYR A 220 31.55 -2.08 4.56
C TYR A 220 32.23 -0.73 4.50
N LYS A 221 33.26 -0.60 3.65
CA LYS A 221 34.16 0.56 3.60
C LYS A 221 34.73 0.86 5.00
N HIS A 222 34.34 2.00 5.59
CA HIS A 222 34.81 2.46 6.91
C HIS A 222 33.78 2.28 8.02
N LYS A 223 32.62 1.68 7.74
CA LYS A 223 31.56 1.44 8.71
C LYS A 223 31.57 -0.02 9.12
N THR A 224 31.71 -0.26 10.41
CA THR A 224 31.56 -1.58 11.02
C THR A 224 30.33 -1.56 11.92
N ILE A 225 29.46 -2.55 11.75
CA ILE A 225 28.28 -2.74 12.60
C ILE A 225 28.33 -4.14 13.23
N PRO A 226 27.85 -4.30 14.47
CA PRO A 226 27.70 -5.61 15.09
C PRO A 226 26.70 -6.48 14.31
N SER A 227 26.99 -7.79 14.25
CA SER A 227 26.05 -8.81 13.75
C SER A 227 24.97 -9.11 14.80
N LYS A 228 24.05 -10.03 14.48
CA LYS A 228 23.02 -10.55 15.41
C LYS A 228 22.20 -9.44 16.06
N PHE A 229 21.57 -8.59 15.25
CA PHE A 229 20.76 -7.45 15.72
C PHE A 229 19.81 -7.80 16.88
N PHE A 230 19.08 -8.92 16.78
CA PHE A 230 18.16 -9.40 17.83
C PHE A 230 18.82 -9.93 19.11
N LYS A 231 20.15 -9.99 19.17
CA LYS A 231 20.92 -10.34 20.37
C LYS A 231 21.72 -9.14 20.93
N GLN A 232 21.51 -7.95 20.40
CA GLN A 232 22.16 -6.75 20.90
C GLN A 232 21.42 -6.21 22.13
N PRO A 233 22.09 -5.48 23.04
CA PRO A 233 21.41 -4.94 24.22
C PRO A 233 20.17 -4.12 23.85
N ASN A 234 19.07 -4.35 24.57
CA ASN A 234 17.75 -3.73 24.40
C ASN A 234 16.97 -4.17 23.14
N SER A 235 17.46 -5.14 22.35
CA SER A 235 16.71 -5.64 21.19
C SER A 235 15.44 -6.37 21.57
N GLU A 236 15.29 -6.83 22.81
CA GLU A 236 14.05 -7.39 23.36
C GLU A 236 12.87 -6.40 23.28
N ASN A 237 13.14 -5.10 23.13
CA ASN A 237 12.11 -4.07 22.90
C ASN A 237 11.68 -3.95 21.42
N VAL A 238 12.28 -4.72 20.52
CA VAL A 238 11.94 -4.77 19.09
C VAL A 238 11.28 -6.10 18.80
N SER A 239 9.99 -6.09 18.46
CA SER A 239 9.21 -7.31 18.19
C SER A 239 9.62 -8.00 16.88
N ALA A 240 9.86 -7.21 15.84
CA ALA A 240 10.21 -7.68 14.51
C ALA A 240 10.83 -6.57 13.67
N VAL A 241 11.42 -6.92 12.53
CA VAL A 241 11.91 -5.99 11.50
C VAL A 241 11.20 -6.28 10.19
N LEU A 242 10.53 -5.27 9.62
CA LEU A 242 10.00 -5.32 8.26
C LEU A 242 11.06 -4.90 7.25
N TYR A 243 11.12 -5.63 6.15
CA TYR A 243 12.04 -5.38 5.04
C TYR A 243 11.31 -5.52 3.70
N SER A 244 11.69 -4.70 2.73
CA SER A 244 11.31 -4.88 1.33
C SER A 244 12.43 -4.42 0.41
N ASN A 245 12.65 -5.16 -0.67
CA ASN A 245 13.48 -4.72 -1.80
C ASN A 245 12.67 -4.08 -2.94
N ALA A 246 11.35 -4.01 -2.80
CA ALA A 246 10.44 -3.58 -3.85
C ALA A 246 9.82 -2.19 -3.61
N ALA A 247 10.12 -1.53 -2.49
CA ALA A 247 9.64 -0.18 -2.19
C ALA A 247 10.33 0.90 -3.04
N THR A 248 10.06 0.90 -4.34
CA THR A 248 10.71 1.74 -5.35
C THR A 248 9.68 2.48 -6.20
N ILE A 249 10.11 3.54 -6.90
CA ILE A 249 9.27 4.26 -7.87
C ILE A 249 8.57 3.30 -8.83
N THR A 250 9.27 2.28 -9.32
CA THR A 250 8.71 1.35 -10.31
C THR A 250 7.52 0.56 -9.78
N THR A 251 7.50 0.22 -8.48
CA THR A 251 6.36 -0.45 -7.86
C THR A 251 5.16 0.48 -7.76
N PHE A 252 5.35 1.71 -7.29
CA PHE A 252 4.29 2.73 -7.37
C PHE A 252 3.82 2.96 -8.81
N ASN A 253 4.70 2.83 -9.80
CA ASN A 253 4.35 3.02 -11.21
C ASN A 253 3.45 1.90 -11.73
N ARG A 254 3.78 0.64 -11.43
CA ARG A 254 2.94 -0.51 -11.79
C ARG A 254 1.59 -0.46 -11.06
N MET A 255 1.59 -0.20 -9.75
CA MET A 255 0.36 -0.07 -8.96
C MET A 255 -0.51 1.09 -9.47
N GLY A 256 0.10 2.23 -9.83
CA GLY A 256 -0.62 3.35 -10.43
C GLY A 256 -1.18 3.02 -11.81
N LYS A 257 -0.45 2.25 -12.63
CA LYS A 257 -0.91 1.81 -13.95
C LYS A 257 -2.11 0.86 -13.83
N LEU A 258 -2.08 -0.09 -12.90
CA LEU A 258 -3.21 -0.95 -12.58
C LEU A 258 -4.43 -0.16 -12.07
N ALA A 259 -4.20 0.94 -11.35
CA ALA A 259 -5.24 1.88 -10.93
C ALA A 259 -5.70 2.85 -12.05
N GLY A 260 -5.16 2.72 -13.26
CA GLY A 260 -5.45 3.60 -14.40
C GLY A 260 -5.12 5.06 -14.12
N LEU A 261 -4.01 5.32 -13.42
CA LEU A 261 -3.53 6.65 -13.03
C LEU A 261 -2.43 7.21 -13.94
N GLY A 262 -2.05 6.50 -15.00
CA GLY A 262 -1.10 7.01 -15.99
C GLY A 262 -1.56 6.76 -17.41
N SER A 263 -0.80 7.27 -18.37
CA SER A 263 -1.05 7.06 -19.80
C SER A 263 -1.17 5.58 -20.15
N ARG A 264 -2.16 5.28 -21.01
CA ARG A 264 -2.36 3.95 -21.60
C ARG A 264 -1.25 3.59 -22.58
N ASP A 265 -0.55 4.58 -23.12
CA ASP A 265 0.47 4.41 -24.14
C ASP A 265 1.82 3.96 -23.55
N ILE A 266 2.02 4.12 -22.23
CA ILE A 266 3.20 3.63 -21.54
C ILE A 266 3.04 2.14 -21.27
N LYS A 267 3.98 1.32 -21.75
CA LYS A 267 4.02 -0.12 -21.46
C LYS A 267 4.96 -0.45 -20.31
N MET A 268 4.62 -1.45 -19.50
CA MET A 268 5.48 -1.94 -18.43
C MET A 268 5.58 -3.46 -18.47
N ILE A 269 6.80 -3.99 -18.58
CA ILE A 269 7.09 -5.42 -18.49
C ILE A 269 7.91 -5.67 -17.23
N ARG A 270 7.38 -6.44 -16.29
CA ARG A 270 8.07 -6.84 -15.06
C ARG A 270 8.74 -8.20 -15.29
N GLN A 271 10.04 -8.28 -15.06
CA GLN A 271 10.80 -9.51 -15.15
C GLN A 271 11.51 -9.79 -13.83
N GLY A 272 11.55 -11.05 -13.39
CA GLY A 272 12.13 -11.34 -12.10
C GLY A 272 12.11 -12.80 -11.70
N MET A 273 12.34 -13.02 -10.41
CA MET A 273 12.36 -14.32 -9.75
C MET A 273 11.27 -14.32 -8.69
N LYS A 274 10.33 -15.26 -8.77
CA LYS A 274 9.26 -15.43 -7.78
C LYS A 274 9.41 -16.73 -7.00
N ALA A 275 8.77 -16.80 -5.84
CA ALA A 275 8.70 -18.02 -5.05
C ALA A 275 8.10 -19.17 -5.86
N HIS A 276 8.61 -20.36 -5.57
CA HIS A 276 8.09 -21.59 -6.14
C HIS A 276 6.93 -22.07 -5.26
N PRO A 277 5.79 -22.52 -5.84
CA PRO A 277 4.63 -22.94 -5.05
C PRO A 277 4.88 -24.25 -4.27
N ASP A 278 5.80 -25.09 -4.75
CA ASP A 278 6.31 -26.24 -3.99
C ASP A 278 7.30 -25.77 -2.90
N PRO A 279 6.97 -25.93 -1.60
CA PRO A 279 7.83 -25.50 -0.49
C PRO A 279 9.15 -26.28 -0.40
N SER A 280 9.27 -27.41 -1.09
CA SER A 280 10.52 -28.18 -1.17
C SER A 280 11.46 -27.71 -2.28
N SER A 281 11.02 -26.78 -3.14
CA SER A 281 11.82 -26.28 -4.25
C SER A 281 12.83 -25.22 -3.82
N PHE A 282 14.07 -25.41 -4.27
CA PHE A 282 15.20 -24.51 -4.02
C PHE A 282 15.43 -23.49 -5.13
N HIS A 283 14.65 -23.59 -6.22
CA HIS A 283 14.83 -22.77 -7.40
C HIS A 283 13.66 -21.82 -7.55
N PRO A 284 13.90 -20.50 -7.56
CA PRO A 284 12.84 -19.56 -7.87
C PRO A 284 12.38 -19.73 -9.32
N ILE A 285 11.14 -19.35 -9.59
CA ILE A 285 10.58 -19.40 -10.94
C ILE A 285 10.91 -18.06 -11.63
N PRO A 286 11.65 -18.06 -12.75
CA PRO A 286 11.78 -16.86 -13.56
C PRO A 286 10.42 -16.51 -14.17
N PHE A 287 10.08 -15.23 -14.18
CA PHE A 287 8.88 -14.73 -14.84
C PHE A 287 9.16 -13.48 -15.66
N ALA A 288 8.33 -13.29 -16.67
CA ALA A 288 8.18 -12.04 -17.41
C ALA A 288 6.68 -11.82 -17.58
N ALA A 289 6.19 -10.70 -17.09
CA ALA A 289 4.78 -10.40 -17.06
C ALA A 289 4.53 -9.01 -17.61
N ASP A 290 3.50 -8.92 -18.44
CA ASP A 290 2.99 -7.66 -18.93
C ASP A 290 1.99 -7.08 -17.91
N VAL A 291 2.20 -5.84 -17.48
CA VAL A 291 1.36 -5.18 -16.46
C VAL A 291 -0.05 -4.85 -16.98
N ASP A 292 -0.27 -4.76 -18.30
CA ASP A 292 -1.63 -4.64 -18.84
C ASP A 292 -2.28 -5.98 -19.19
N ASP A 293 -1.62 -7.11 -18.89
CA ASP A 293 -2.28 -8.41 -19.02
C ASP A 293 -3.48 -8.45 -18.05
N PRO A 294 -4.69 -8.83 -18.50
CA PRO A 294 -5.85 -8.95 -17.63
C PRO A 294 -5.65 -9.88 -16.43
N ASP A 295 -4.75 -10.85 -16.54
CA ASP A 295 -4.43 -11.81 -15.47
C ASP A 295 -3.29 -11.32 -14.56
N TYR A 296 -2.74 -10.12 -14.80
CA TYR A 296 -1.67 -9.55 -13.96
C TYR A 296 -2.22 -9.04 -12.62
N GLU A 297 -1.74 -9.67 -11.55
CA GLU A 297 -2.03 -9.30 -10.17
C GLU A 297 -0.74 -8.90 -9.45
N GLU A 298 -0.82 -7.85 -8.63
CA GLU A 298 0.26 -7.39 -7.76
C GLU A 298 -0.37 -6.74 -6.52
N ALA A 299 0.14 -7.11 -5.34
CA ALA A 299 -0.26 -6.56 -4.06
C ALA A 299 0.93 -5.91 -3.35
N TRP A 300 0.64 -4.96 -2.45
CA TRP A 300 1.67 -4.27 -1.67
C TRP A 300 2.43 -5.22 -0.72
N GLY A 301 1.87 -6.38 -0.39
CA GLY A 301 2.50 -7.39 0.46
C GLY A 301 3.47 -8.34 -0.25
N ASP A 302 3.46 -8.41 -1.58
CA ASP A 302 4.18 -9.43 -2.39
C ASP A 302 5.71 -9.40 -2.29
N SER A 303 6.28 -8.42 -1.61
CA SER A 303 7.73 -8.29 -1.44
C SER A 303 8.07 -7.67 -0.08
N ILE A 304 7.21 -7.91 0.92
CA ILE A 304 7.48 -7.56 2.31
C ILE A 304 7.85 -8.85 3.05
N VAL A 305 8.94 -8.77 3.79
CA VAL A 305 9.41 -9.84 4.66
C VAL A 305 9.49 -9.32 6.09
N MET A 306 8.87 -10.03 7.03
CA MET A 306 8.96 -9.77 8.46
C MET A 306 9.93 -10.76 9.10
N TYR A 307 11.00 -10.24 9.70
CA TYR A 307 11.92 -11.01 10.54
C TYR A 307 11.49 -10.89 11.98
N HIS A 308 11.08 -12.01 12.60
CA HIS A 308 10.62 -12.04 13.98
C HIS A 308 11.78 -12.08 14.96
N ASN A 309 11.68 -11.31 16.05
CA ASN A 309 12.62 -11.39 17.15
C ASN A 309 12.19 -12.48 18.16
N PRO A 310 12.95 -13.57 18.33
CA PRO A 310 12.60 -14.62 19.29
C PRO A 310 12.66 -14.17 20.75
N ASP A 311 13.41 -13.11 21.06
CA ASP A 311 13.59 -12.58 22.42
C ASP A 311 12.69 -11.36 22.72
N ALA A 312 11.71 -11.06 21.87
CA ALA A 312 10.86 -9.89 22.06
C ALA A 312 10.07 -9.96 23.38
N LEU A 313 10.12 -8.89 24.18
CA LEU A 313 9.27 -8.72 25.37
C LEU A 313 7.79 -8.72 25.00
N HIS A 314 7.47 -8.14 23.84
CA HIS A 314 6.15 -8.08 23.26
C HIS A 314 6.19 -8.60 21.82
N PRO A 315 6.08 -9.93 21.60
CA PRO A 315 6.04 -10.49 20.25
C PRO A 315 4.88 -9.92 19.43
N VAL A 316 5.09 -9.79 18.11
CA VAL A 316 4.06 -9.31 17.18
C VAL A 316 3.41 -10.48 16.48
N ASP A 317 2.09 -10.42 16.34
CA ASP A 317 1.36 -11.41 15.55
C ASP A 317 1.75 -11.31 14.06
N PRO A 318 1.81 -12.44 13.33
CA PRO A 318 2.10 -12.41 11.90
C PRO A 318 1.09 -11.57 11.13
N PHE A 319 1.58 -10.59 10.36
CA PHE A 319 0.74 -9.84 9.45
C PHE A 319 0.28 -10.71 8.28
N PRO A 320 -0.94 -10.50 7.76
CA PRO A 320 -1.41 -11.27 6.61
C PRO A 320 -0.65 -10.90 5.34
N ASP A 321 -0.65 -11.84 4.39
CA ASP A 321 -0.24 -11.66 2.99
C ASP A 321 1.21 -11.15 2.78
N ILE A 322 2.12 -11.44 3.72
CA ILE A 322 3.55 -11.17 3.61
C ILE A 322 4.37 -12.41 3.98
N SER A 323 5.67 -12.40 3.65
CA SER A 323 6.57 -13.46 4.05
C SER A 323 7.08 -13.25 5.48
N HIS A 324 7.29 -14.33 6.23
CA HIS A 324 7.83 -14.29 7.59
C HIS A 324 9.06 -15.17 7.72
N ILE A 325 10.07 -14.69 8.44
CA ILE A 325 11.27 -15.43 8.80
C ILE A 325 11.35 -15.52 10.31
N ILE A 326 11.50 -16.75 10.81
CA ILE A 326 11.55 -17.08 12.23
C ILE A 326 12.83 -17.87 12.48
N TYR A 327 13.61 -17.46 13.49
CA TYR A 327 14.80 -18.17 13.94
C TYR A 327 14.48 -18.98 15.19
N ASP A 328 14.82 -20.27 15.19
CA ASP A 328 14.69 -21.16 16.33
C ASP A 328 16.06 -21.41 16.97
N GLU A 329 16.22 -20.94 18.20
CA GLU A 329 17.46 -21.06 18.96
C GLU A 329 17.77 -22.47 19.44
N ALA A 330 16.74 -23.30 19.65
CA ALA A 330 16.94 -24.66 20.10
C ALA A 330 17.57 -25.52 18.99
N THR A 331 17.27 -25.20 17.73
CA THR A 331 17.74 -25.92 16.55
C THR A 331 18.85 -25.19 15.78
N ASP A 332 19.07 -23.90 16.04
CA ASP A 332 19.96 -23.02 15.26
C ASP A 332 19.54 -22.94 13.77
N GLU A 333 18.24 -23.02 13.50
CA GLU A 333 17.65 -23.05 12.16
C GLU A 333 16.71 -21.85 11.91
N PHE A 334 16.61 -21.43 10.64
CA PHE A 334 15.64 -20.44 10.19
C PHE A 334 14.48 -21.13 9.48
N SER A 335 13.26 -20.86 9.89
CA SER A 335 12.05 -21.24 9.14
C SER A 335 11.49 -20.03 8.40
N ALA A 336 10.86 -20.29 7.25
CA ALA A 336 10.23 -19.28 6.42
C ALA A 336 8.77 -19.66 6.12
N ILE A 337 7.85 -18.73 6.32
CA ILE A 337 6.49 -18.81 5.84
C ILE A 337 6.42 -17.83 4.67
N LEU A 338 6.50 -18.34 3.45
CA LEU A 338 6.55 -17.49 2.25
C LEU A 338 5.13 -17.12 1.80
N ASN A 339 4.95 -15.85 1.44
CA ASN A 339 3.80 -15.44 0.63
C ASN A 339 3.85 -16.23 -0.70
N PRO A 340 2.76 -16.90 -1.13
CA PRO A 340 2.70 -17.60 -2.41
C PRO A 340 3.06 -16.72 -3.63
N ASN A 341 2.84 -15.41 -3.51
CA ASN A 341 3.15 -14.42 -4.54
C ASN A 341 4.51 -13.71 -4.33
N GLU A 342 5.33 -14.16 -3.37
CA GLU A 342 6.60 -13.52 -3.03
C GLU A 342 7.49 -13.34 -4.28
N ILE A 343 7.91 -12.09 -4.51
CA ILE A 343 8.84 -11.73 -5.58
C ILE A 343 10.21 -11.44 -4.97
N PHE A 344 11.13 -12.40 -5.08
CA PHE A 344 12.48 -12.27 -4.53
C PHE A 344 13.28 -11.13 -5.17
N SER A 345 13.07 -10.88 -6.46
CA SER A 345 13.66 -9.72 -7.16
C SER A 345 12.93 -9.49 -8.47
N SER A 346 12.86 -8.24 -8.91
CA SER A 346 12.39 -7.92 -10.25
C SER A 346 12.97 -6.62 -10.78
N VAL A 347 12.98 -6.50 -12.10
CA VAL A 347 13.24 -5.28 -12.86
C VAL A 347 11.99 -4.97 -13.67
N THR A 348 11.65 -3.70 -13.82
CA THR A 348 10.56 -3.27 -14.71
C THR A 348 11.13 -2.49 -15.88
N PHE A 349 10.86 -2.96 -17.08
CA PHE A 349 11.12 -2.23 -18.31
C PHE A 349 9.93 -1.33 -18.59
N VAL A 350 10.14 -0.02 -18.54
CA VAL A 350 9.12 0.98 -18.88
C VAL A 350 9.36 1.46 -20.30
N LEU A 351 8.45 1.11 -21.19
CA LEU A 351 8.51 1.41 -22.62
C LEU A 351 7.67 2.67 -22.87
N VAL A 352 8.33 3.72 -23.34
CA VAL A 352 7.69 4.99 -23.73
C VAL A 352 7.63 5.02 -25.25
N PRO A 353 6.45 5.24 -25.86
CA PRO A 353 6.37 5.38 -27.31
C PRO A 353 7.12 6.63 -27.75
N THR A 354 8.00 6.48 -28.73
CA THR A 354 8.55 7.62 -29.46
C THR A 354 7.49 8.12 -30.43
N ALA A 355 7.35 9.44 -30.58
CA ALA A 355 6.57 10.00 -31.67
C ALA A 355 7.01 9.34 -32.99
N ALA A 356 6.06 8.90 -33.81
CA ALA A 356 6.39 8.47 -35.16
C ALA A 356 7.07 9.65 -35.87
N GLU A 357 8.28 9.44 -36.38
CA GLU A 357 8.85 10.38 -37.34
C GLU A 357 7.97 10.30 -38.59
N ASP A 358 7.18 11.35 -38.83
CA ASP A 358 6.33 11.52 -40.02
C ASP A 358 7.16 11.59 -41.31
#